data_AF-A0A973MD51-F1
#
_entry.id   AF-A0A973MD51-F1
#
_cell.length_a   1.000
_cell.length_b   1.000
_cell.length_c   1.000
_cell.angle_alpha   90.00
_cell.angle_beta   90.00
_cell.angle_gamma   90.00
#
_symmetry.space_group_name_H-M   'P 1'
#
loop_
_entity.id
_entity.type
_entity.pdbx_description
1 polymer ?
#
loop_
_entity_poly.entity_id
_entity_poly.type
_entity_poly.pdbx_seq_one_letter_code
_entity_poly.pdbx_strand_id
1 'polypeptide(L)'
;MQTHAMRTAARERATAARHQLDLTTAVLALRRRAAARHRRQISKTDDSLLQWRSEQRLLPGAFSSKWVEAADAQRTVREQALREEEALTAAYEVVAAAHRLALGAAHREVHPVPERGTVIAPANPVAHAVNYSAAYSSSHDGDAIDHPRSLSADRVEFVLGLWQKDPSARILLDASCTYTVARPGSYIELRPVDEPAPTEGDVLHAALGAYGVPSSPMWECGITYRVIPLDTTATGEDVHTGPRLFVQSGESADRPIDAHKEPWTVTLHNADGDQIRTLYIGSHVPGGIAEESADCAKFAASWIRDNAHAHLSGF
;
A
#
# COMPACT_ATOMS: atom_id res chain seq x y z
N MET A 1 35.46 -13.55 3.82
CA MET A 1 35.11 -14.96 3.56
C MET A 1 33.84 -15.27 4.36
N GLN A 2 32.66 -15.38 3.72
CA GLN A 2 31.44 -15.79 4.43
C GLN A 2 31.56 -17.27 4.80
N THR A 3 31.26 -17.62 6.06
CA THR A 3 31.28 -19.02 6.51
C THR A 3 30.06 -19.77 5.95
N HIS A 4 30.12 -21.11 5.89
CA HIS A 4 28.99 -21.94 5.45
C HIS A 4 27.71 -21.62 6.24
N ALA A 5 27.83 -21.39 7.55
CA ALA A 5 26.73 -20.98 8.41
C ALA A 5 26.09 -19.63 7.99
N MET A 6 26.89 -18.64 7.60
CA MET A 6 26.38 -17.34 7.13
C MET A 6 25.58 -17.47 5.82
N ARG A 7 26.05 -18.33 4.90
CA ARG A 7 25.34 -18.59 3.63
C ARG A 7 24.01 -19.31 3.86
N THR A 8 23.96 -20.25 4.80
CA THR A 8 22.70 -20.91 5.20
C THR A 8 21.72 -19.90 5.79
N ALA A 9 22.15 -19.07 6.73
CA ALA A 9 21.31 -18.04 7.35
C ALA A 9 20.79 -16.98 6.35
N ALA A 10 21.58 -16.62 5.33
CA ALA A 10 21.13 -15.72 4.27
C ALA A 10 20.05 -16.36 3.38
N ARG A 11 20.20 -17.65 3.03
CA ARG A 11 19.19 -18.39 2.27
C ARG A 11 17.89 -18.59 3.03
N GLU A 12 17.98 -18.85 4.33
CA GLU A 12 16.81 -18.94 5.21
C GLU A 12 16.06 -17.61 5.26
N ARG A 13 16.77 -16.48 5.39
CA ARG A 13 16.16 -15.14 5.36
C ARG A 13 15.52 -14.81 4.01
N ALA A 14 16.17 -15.16 2.89
CA ALA A 14 15.57 -14.97 1.56
C ALA A 14 14.31 -15.83 1.38
N THR A 15 14.30 -17.05 1.90
CA THR A 15 13.13 -17.94 1.86
C THR A 15 11.98 -17.40 2.72
N ALA A 16 12.28 -16.90 3.92
CA ALA A 16 11.31 -16.29 4.82
C ALA A 16 10.70 -15.01 4.23
N ALA A 17 11.54 -14.10 3.72
CA ALA A 17 11.09 -12.87 3.06
C ALA A 17 10.21 -13.17 1.84
N ARG A 18 10.56 -14.20 1.06
CA ARG A 18 9.73 -14.63 -0.06
C ARG A 18 8.37 -15.16 0.41
N HIS A 19 8.35 -15.97 1.45
CA HIS A 19 7.11 -16.50 2.01
C HIS A 19 6.19 -15.40 2.54
N GLN A 20 6.75 -14.40 3.24
CA GLN A 20 6.00 -13.22 3.70
C GLN A 20 5.40 -12.45 2.54
N LEU A 21 6.18 -12.20 1.47
CA LEU A 21 5.68 -11.54 0.28
C LEU A 21 4.55 -12.32 -0.41
N ASP A 22 4.69 -13.64 -0.55
CA ASP A 22 3.67 -14.49 -1.17
C ASP A 22 2.35 -14.46 -0.35
N LEU A 23 2.44 -14.53 0.99
CA LEU A 23 1.28 -14.42 1.87
C LEU A 23 0.60 -13.05 1.75
N THR A 24 1.36 -11.96 1.83
CA THR A 24 0.83 -10.59 1.70
C THR A 24 0.18 -10.38 0.34
N THR A 25 0.79 -10.88 -0.73
CA THR A 25 0.24 -10.78 -2.09
C THR A 25 -1.06 -11.57 -2.23
N ALA A 26 -1.17 -12.74 -1.60
CA ALA A 26 -2.40 -13.52 -1.57
C ALA A 26 -3.54 -12.79 -0.83
N VAL A 27 -3.24 -12.18 0.32
CA VAL A 27 -4.19 -11.35 1.06
C VAL A 27 -4.61 -10.13 0.24
N LEU A 28 -3.66 -9.42 -0.36
CA LEU A 28 -3.93 -8.28 -1.22
C LEU A 28 -4.85 -8.65 -2.40
N ALA A 29 -4.60 -9.80 -3.04
CA ALA A 29 -5.47 -10.31 -4.11
C ALA A 29 -6.89 -10.61 -3.62
N LEU A 30 -7.05 -11.14 -2.40
CA LEU A 30 -8.36 -11.37 -1.78
C LEU A 30 -9.10 -10.03 -1.54
N ARG A 31 -8.43 -9.04 -0.96
CA ARG A 31 -9.00 -7.70 -0.68
C ARG A 31 -9.38 -6.96 -1.95
N ARG A 32 -8.52 -6.97 -2.98
CA ARG A 32 -8.85 -6.42 -4.31
C ARG A 32 -10.11 -7.06 -4.92
N ARG A 33 -10.28 -8.39 -4.77
CA ARG A 33 -11.50 -9.09 -5.22
C ARG A 33 -12.74 -8.71 -4.41
N ALA A 34 -12.60 -8.52 -3.09
CA ALA A 34 -13.68 -8.05 -2.23
C ALA A 34 -14.12 -6.63 -2.62
N ALA A 35 -13.18 -5.69 -2.74
CA ALA A 35 -13.44 -4.32 -3.21
C ALA A 35 -14.13 -4.31 -4.59
N ALA A 36 -13.63 -5.10 -5.55
CA ALA A 36 -14.26 -5.23 -6.87
C ALA A 36 -15.69 -5.77 -6.80
N ARG A 37 -15.98 -6.69 -5.87
CA ARG A 37 -17.34 -7.19 -5.62
C ARG A 37 -18.25 -6.09 -5.08
N HIS A 38 -17.78 -5.30 -4.11
CA HIS A 38 -18.54 -4.17 -3.56
C HIS A 38 -18.83 -3.12 -4.65
N ARG A 39 -17.83 -2.72 -5.45
CA ARG A 39 -18.04 -1.79 -6.59
C ARG A 39 -19.11 -2.29 -7.56
N ARG A 40 -19.08 -3.58 -7.93
CA ARG A 40 -20.11 -4.18 -8.80
C ARG A 40 -21.49 -4.16 -8.16
N GLN A 41 -21.59 -4.39 -6.86
CA GLN A 41 -22.88 -4.33 -6.15
C GLN A 41 -23.42 -2.91 -6.05
N ILE A 42 -22.55 -1.93 -5.80
CA ILE A 42 -22.92 -0.50 -5.78
C ILE A 42 -23.44 -0.09 -7.15
N SER A 43 -22.70 -0.37 -8.23
CA SER A 43 -23.12 -0.07 -9.60
C SER A 43 -24.50 -0.67 -9.94
N LYS A 44 -24.75 -1.94 -9.58
CA LYS A 44 -26.08 -2.55 -9.77
C LYS A 44 -27.18 -1.86 -8.96
N THR A 45 -26.85 -1.38 -7.76
CA THR A 45 -27.79 -0.64 -6.90
C THR A 45 -28.09 0.73 -7.50
N ASP A 46 -27.07 1.40 -8.03
CA ASP A 46 -27.20 2.70 -8.70
C ASP A 46 -28.09 2.57 -9.94
N ASP A 47 -27.89 1.54 -10.77
CA ASP A 47 -28.74 1.27 -11.94
C ASP A 47 -30.20 1.04 -11.52
N SER A 48 -30.42 0.28 -10.44
CA SER A 48 -31.77 0.00 -9.90
C SER A 48 -32.42 1.26 -9.31
N LEU A 49 -31.66 2.07 -8.58
CA LEU A 49 -32.12 3.34 -8.00
C LEU A 49 -32.50 4.33 -9.10
N LEU A 50 -31.70 4.42 -10.16
CA LEU A 50 -32.00 5.26 -11.33
C LEU A 50 -33.32 4.82 -11.98
N GLN A 51 -33.50 3.51 -12.19
CA GLN A 51 -34.74 2.97 -12.73
C GLN A 51 -35.93 3.29 -11.81
N TRP A 52 -35.86 2.95 -10.52
CA TRP A 52 -36.97 3.17 -9.58
C TRP A 52 -37.31 4.64 -9.39
N ARG A 53 -36.33 5.55 -9.39
CA ARG A 53 -36.58 7.00 -9.36
C ARG A 53 -37.29 7.49 -10.62
N SER A 54 -36.99 6.90 -11.79
CA SER A 54 -37.71 7.21 -13.03
C SER A 54 -39.16 6.71 -13.03
N GLU A 55 -39.39 5.54 -12.42
CA GLU A 55 -40.71 4.90 -12.29
C GLU A 55 -41.52 5.43 -11.10
N GLN A 56 -40.91 6.21 -10.21
CA GLN A 56 -41.54 6.71 -8.99
C GLN A 56 -42.82 7.52 -9.26
N ARG A 57 -42.89 8.18 -10.42
CA ARG A 57 -44.08 8.94 -10.89
C ARG A 57 -45.20 8.04 -11.43
N LEU A 58 -44.91 6.78 -11.72
CA LEU A 58 -45.84 5.80 -12.28
C LEU A 58 -46.49 4.91 -11.20
N LEU A 59 -45.93 4.88 -9.99
CA LEU A 59 -46.36 4.03 -8.87
C LEU A 59 -46.97 4.85 -7.72
N PRO A 60 -47.85 4.26 -6.89
CA PRO A 60 -48.35 4.92 -5.68
C PRO A 60 -47.19 5.38 -4.77
N GLY A 61 -47.19 6.65 -4.38
CA GLY A 61 -46.03 7.30 -3.73
C GLY A 61 -45.55 6.63 -2.43
N ALA A 62 -46.44 6.01 -1.66
CA ALA A 62 -46.07 5.29 -0.43
C ALA A 62 -45.31 3.98 -0.70
N PHE A 63 -45.53 3.34 -1.85
CA PHE A 63 -44.88 2.09 -2.21
C PHE A 63 -43.48 2.33 -2.79
N SER A 64 -43.34 3.35 -3.65
CA SER A 64 -42.06 3.68 -4.30
C SER A 64 -41.05 4.32 -3.34
N SER A 65 -41.49 5.16 -2.39
CA SER A 65 -40.58 5.86 -1.47
C SER A 65 -39.85 4.91 -0.51
N LYS A 66 -40.54 3.91 0.04
CA LYS A 66 -39.93 2.95 0.99
C LYS A 66 -38.84 2.08 0.34
N TRP A 67 -39.02 1.70 -0.94
CA TRP A 67 -38.03 0.89 -1.66
C TRP A 67 -36.79 1.70 -2.01
N VAL A 68 -36.98 2.95 -2.44
CA VAL A 68 -35.88 3.88 -2.73
C VAL A 68 -35.08 4.16 -1.45
N GLU A 69 -35.73 4.47 -0.34
CA GLU A 69 -35.07 4.69 0.96
C GLU A 69 -34.27 3.46 1.43
N ALA A 70 -34.86 2.27 1.35
CA ALA A 70 -34.17 1.03 1.73
C ALA A 70 -32.94 0.75 0.85
N ALA A 71 -33.04 1.06 -0.45
CA ALA A 71 -31.95 0.87 -1.39
C ALA A 71 -30.83 1.92 -1.22
N ASP A 72 -31.17 3.18 -0.94
CA ASP A 72 -30.21 4.23 -0.60
C ASP A 72 -29.47 3.90 0.72
N ALA A 73 -30.18 3.38 1.72
CA ALA A 73 -29.55 2.89 2.96
C ALA A 73 -28.59 1.73 2.68
N GLN A 74 -28.99 0.76 1.85
CA GLN A 74 -28.13 -0.37 1.47
C GLN A 74 -26.91 0.07 0.64
N ARG A 75 -27.08 1.05 -0.24
CA ARG A 75 -26.01 1.68 -1.01
C ARG A 75 -24.96 2.29 -0.07
N THR A 76 -25.40 3.05 0.93
CA THR A 76 -24.53 3.69 1.94
C THR A 76 -23.70 2.64 2.71
N VAL A 77 -24.33 1.55 3.17
CA VAL A 77 -23.62 0.45 3.85
C VAL A 77 -22.58 -0.19 2.93
N ARG A 78 -22.89 -0.38 1.64
CA ARG A 78 -21.95 -0.94 0.66
C ARG A 78 -20.79 0.00 0.36
N GLU A 79 -21.03 1.31 0.29
CA GLU A 79 -19.98 2.31 0.12
C GLU A 79 -19.01 2.32 1.31
N GLN A 80 -19.54 2.20 2.54
CA GLN A 80 -18.69 2.07 3.72
C GLN A 80 -17.84 0.80 3.66
N ALA A 81 -18.44 -0.35 3.35
CA ALA A 81 -17.70 -1.60 3.19
C ALA A 81 -16.64 -1.53 2.07
N LEU A 82 -16.93 -0.82 0.99
CA LEU A 82 -15.95 -0.58 -0.08
C LEU A 82 -14.75 0.22 0.44
N ARG A 83 -14.99 1.32 1.16
CA ARG A 83 -13.90 2.14 1.73
C ARG A 83 -13.05 1.35 2.72
N GLU A 84 -13.67 0.49 3.53
CA GLU A 84 -12.95 -0.40 4.45
C GLU A 84 -12.03 -1.37 3.69
N GLU A 85 -12.52 -2.00 2.62
CA GLU A 85 -11.70 -2.88 1.77
C GLU A 85 -10.62 -2.11 0.97
N GLU A 86 -10.90 -0.87 0.56
CA GLU A 86 -9.91 0.00 -0.12
C GLU A 86 -8.80 0.44 0.84
N ALA A 87 -9.13 0.77 2.09
CA ALA A 87 -8.14 1.09 3.14
C ALA A 87 -7.24 -0.10 3.44
N LEU A 88 -7.81 -1.30 3.60
CA LEU A 88 -7.05 -2.54 3.76
C LEU A 88 -6.16 -2.82 2.55
N THR A 89 -6.70 -2.65 1.33
CA THR A 89 -5.95 -2.84 0.10
C THR A 89 -4.73 -1.90 0.04
N ALA A 90 -4.94 -0.61 0.32
CA ALA A 90 -3.88 0.40 0.31
C ALA A 90 -2.80 0.10 1.37
N ALA A 91 -3.20 -0.27 2.60
CA ALA A 91 -2.27 -0.65 3.66
C ALA A 91 -1.43 -1.89 3.26
N TYR A 92 -2.08 -2.93 2.72
CA TYR A 92 -1.37 -4.13 2.28
C TYR A 92 -0.47 -3.90 1.06
N GLU A 93 -0.75 -2.92 0.19
CA GLU A 93 0.14 -2.54 -0.90
C GLU A 93 1.48 -2.00 -0.37
N VAL A 94 1.44 -1.19 0.68
CA VAL A 94 2.65 -0.67 1.34
C VAL A 94 3.44 -1.78 2.03
N VAL A 95 2.76 -2.69 2.75
CA VAL A 95 3.41 -3.85 3.38
C VAL A 95 4.02 -4.77 2.32
N ALA A 96 3.34 -5.01 1.19
CA ALA A 96 3.90 -5.80 0.10
C ALA A 96 5.14 -5.13 -0.51
N ALA A 97 5.15 -3.80 -0.65
CA ALA A 97 6.33 -3.06 -1.10
C ALA A 97 7.52 -3.24 -0.15
N ALA A 98 7.30 -3.18 1.17
CA ALA A 98 8.35 -3.42 2.15
C ALA A 98 8.87 -4.87 2.11
N HIS A 99 7.99 -5.88 2.02
CA HIS A 99 8.41 -7.28 1.87
C HIS A 99 9.21 -7.51 0.57
N ARG A 100 8.90 -6.80 -0.53
CA ARG A 100 9.71 -6.85 -1.76
C ARG A 100 11.12 -6.30 -1.54
N LEU A 101 11.24 -5.15 -0.87
CA LEU A 101 12.55 -4.57 -0.55
C LEU A 101 13.35 -5.47 0.40
N ALA A 102 12.70 -6.09 1.39
CA ALA A 102 13.33 -7.08 2.26
C ALA A 102 13.81 -8.32 1.49
N LEU A 103 13.02 -8.82 0.53
CA LEU A 103 13.43 -9.89 -0.37
C LEU A 103 14.64 -9.50 -1.22
N GLY A 104 14.66 -8.29 -1.79
CA GLY A 104 15.80 -7.77 -2.54
C GLY A 104 17.07 -7.60 -1.70
N ALA A 105 16.94 -7.13 -0.46
CA ALA A 105 18.04 -7.08 0.50
C ALA A 105 18.58 -8.49 0.81
N ALA A 106 17.70 -9.46 1.10
CA ALA A 106 18.10 -10.83 1.38
C ALA A 106 18.76 -11.51 0.17
N HIS A 107 18.28 -11.25 -1.05
CA HIS A 107 18.89 -11.74 -2.29
C HIS A 107 20.32 -11.21 -2.47
N ARG A 108 20.54 -9.91 -2.26
CA ARG A 108 21.87 -9.28 -2.29
C ARG A 108 22.86 -9.94 -1.33
N GLU A 109 22.41 -10.37 -0.16
CA GLU A 109 23.27 -11.06 0.80
C GLU A 109 23.65 -12.48 0.41
N VAL A 110 22.75 -13.20 -0.26
CA VAL A 110 23.01 -14.55 -0.79
C VAL A 110 23.97 -14.48 -1.98
N HIS A 111 23.92 -13.39 -2.74
CA HIS A 111 24.71 -13.17 -3.96
C HIS A 111 25.59 -11.89 -3.86
N PRO A 112 26.60 -11.84 -2.97
CA PRO A 112 27.28 -10.59 -2.60
C PRO A 112 28.30 -10.04 -3.62
N VAL A 113 28.59 -10.72 -4.74
CA VAL A 113 29.63 -10.30 -5.70
C VAL A 113 29.23 -10.63 -7.16
N PRO A 114 29.44 -9.73 -8.13
CA PRO A 114 29.24 -10.01 -9.56
C PRO A 114 30.42 -10.81 -10.14
N GLU A 115 30.77 -11.97 -9.58
CA GLU A 115 31.65 -12.91 -10.27
C GLU A 115 30.82 -13.72 -11.27
N ARG A 116 30.48 -13.11 -12.43
CA ARG A 116 29.92 -13.80 -13.62
C ARG A 116 28.80 -14.81 -13.35
N GLY A 117 28.04 -14.61 -12.27
CA GLY A 117 27.07 -15.55 -11.78
C GLY A 117 25.68 -15.03 -11.99
N THR A 118 25.30 -14.72 -13.24
CA THR A 118 23.90 -14.50 -13.55
C THR A 118 23.18 -15.84 -13.34
N VAL A 119 22.32 -15.89 -12.33
CA VAL A 119 21.54 -17.10 -12.04
C VAL A 119 20.35 -17.11 -12.98
N ILE A 120 20.01 -18.28 -13.52
CA ILE A 120 18.75 -18.46 -14.24
C ILE A 120 17.63 -18.12 -13.25
N ALA A 121 16.82 -17.11 -13.58
CA ALA A 121 15.73 -16.70 -12.72
C ALA A 121 14.80 -17.90 -12.45
N PRO A 122 14.22 -17.99 -11.23
CA PRO A 122 13.34 -19.09 -10.88
C PRO A 122 12.13 -19.17 -11.81
N ALA A 123 11.46 -20.32 -11.85
CA ALA A 123 10.36 -20.61 -12.75
C ALA A 123 9.07 -19.77 -12.54
N ASN A 124 9.14 -18.66 -11.79
CA ASN A 124 8.17 -17.57 -11.69
C ASN A 124 8.90 -16.40 -11.01
N PRO A 125 9.60 -15.55 -11.76
CA PRO A 125 10.35 -14.45 -11.15
C PRO A 125 9.39 -13.44 -10.50
N VAL A 126 9.70 -13.06 -9.28
CA VAL A 126 8.98 -12.00 -8.53
C VAL A 126 9.91 -10.84 -8.35
N ALA A 127 9.38 -9.63 -8.48
CA ALA A 127 10.18 -8.42 -8.37
C ALA A 127 10.78 -8.27 -6.97
N HIS A 128 12.06 -7.91 -6.93
CA HIS A 128 12.85 -7.68 -5.70
C HIS A 128 12.96 -6.18 -5.33
N ALA A 129 12.16 -5.34 -5.98
CA ALA A 129 12.11 -3.89 -5.76
C ALA A 129 10.70 -3.39 -6.11
N VAL A 130 10.37 -2.18 -5.68
CA VAL A 130 9.05 -1.57 -5.90
C VAL A 130 8.92 -1.07 -7.34
N ASN A 131 9.97 -0.42 -7.84
CA ASN A 131 10.04 0.13 -9.19
C ASN A 131 11.35 -0.23 -9.89
N TYR A 132 11.30 -0.23 -11.22
CA TYR A 132 12.41 -0.54 -12.10
C TYR A 132 12.53 0.49 -13.22
N SER A 133 13.75 0.85 -13.59
CA SER A 133 14.03 1.42 -14.90
C SER A 133 14.22 0.30 -15.91
N ALA A 134 13.88 0.56 -17.18
CA ALA A 134 14.04 -0.42 -18.24
C ALA A 134 14.91 0.16 -19.35
N ALA A 135 15.85 -0.63 -19.85
CA ALA A 135 16.64 -0.32 -21.03
C ALA A 135 16.56 -1.50 -22.00
N TYR A 136 16.49 -1.22 -23.30
CA TYR A 136 16.43 -2.26 -24.33
C TYR A 136 17.52 -2.04 -25.37
N SER A 137 18.13 -3.12 -25.85
CA SER A 137 19.08 -3.07 -26.96
C SER A 137 18.84 -4.18 -27.97
N SER A 138 19.08 -3.86 -29.23
CA SER A 138 18.92 -4.75 -30.40
C SER A 138 20.18 -5.58 -30.70
N SER A 139 21.27 -5.39 -29.95
CA SER A 139 22.44 -6.27 -30.00
C SER A 139 23.27 -6.06 -28.74
N HIS A 140 24.09 -7.04 -28.35
CA HIS A 140 24.93 -6.92 -27.13
C HIS A 140 25.82 -5.67 -27.15
N ASP A 141 26.30 -5.28 -28.34
CA ASP A 141 27.18 -4.13 -28.56
C ASP A 141 26.44 -2.86 -29.01
N GLY A 142 25.10 -2.90 -29.10
CA GLY A 142 24.29 -1.77 -29.52
C GLY A 142 23.94 -0.84 -28.36
N ASP A 143 23.83 0.46 -28.64
CA ASP A 143 23.39 1.46 -27.68
C ASP A 143 22.05 1.07 -27.06
N ALA A 144 22.02 0.97 -25.73
CA ALA A 144 20.79 0.72 -25.00
C ALA A 144 19.89 1.96 -25.09
N ILE A 145 18.62 1.74 -25.39
CA ILE A 145 17.60 2.78 -25.40
C ILE A 145 16.81 2.68 -24.11
N ASP A 146 16.83 3.76 -23.34
CA ASP A 146 16.12 3.83 -22.08
C ASP A 146 14.61 3.99 -22.29
N HIS A 147 13.83 3.28 -21.50
CA HIS A 147 12.40 3.48 -21.40
C HIS A 147 12.13 4.72 -20.53
N PRO A 148 11.32 5.68 -21.00
CA PRO A 148 11.20 7.01 -20.38
C PRO A 148 10.46 7.02 -19.04
N ARG A 149 9.89 5.88 -18.60
CA ARG A 149 9.13 5.77 -17.35
C ARG A 149 9.59 4.58 -16.54
N SER A 150 9.56 4.72 -15.23
CA SER A 150 9.70 3.60 -14.31
C SER A 150 8.54 2.60 -14.49
N LEU A 151 8.85 1.33 -14.29
CA LEU A 151 7.93 0.21 -14.32
C LEU A 151 7.70 -0.26 -12.89
N SER A 152 6.44 -0.49 -12.51
CA SER A 152 6.11 -1.09 -11.23
C SER A 152 6.52 -2.56 -11.15
N ALA A 153 6.67 -3.08 -9.94
CA ALA A 153 6.89 -4.50 -9.66
C ALA A 153 5.90 -5.41 -10.40
N ASP A 154 4.60 -5.14 -10.30
CA ASP A 154 3.55 -5.93 -10.97
C ASP A 154 3.73 -5.93 -12.50
N ARG A 155 4.18 -4.80 -13.07
CA ARG A 155 4.44 -4.70 -14.52
C ARG A 155 5.69 -5.48 -14.90
N VAL A 156 6.75 -5.43 -14.10
CA VAL A 156 7.97 -6.22 -14.30
C VAL A 156 7.66 -7.70 -14.24
N GLU A 157 6.94 -8.17 -13.23
CA GLU A 157 6.52 -9.58 -13.09
C GLU A 157 5.69 -10.04 -14.29
N PHE A 158 4.75 -9.20 -14.75
CA PHE A 158 3.99 -9.48 -15.96
C PHE A 158 4.88 -9.62 -17.20
N VAL A 159 5.82 -8.70 -17.41
CA VAL A 159 6.77 -8.73 -18.54
C VAL A 159 7.64 -9.99 -18.47
N LEU A 160 8.20 -10.30 -17.30
CA LEU A 160 9.01 -11.49 -17.11
C LEU A 160 8.21 -12.78 -17.34
N GLY A 161 6.95 -12.82 -16.88
CA GLY A 161 6.05 -13.94 -17.12
C GLY A 161 5.67 -14.13 -18.59
N LEU A 162 5.63 -13.07 -19.39
CA LEU A 162 5.50 -13.18 -20.85
C LEU A 162 6.76 -13.75 -21.49
N TRP A 163 7.93 -13.25 -21.11
CA TRP A 163 9.21 -13.72 -21.65
C TRP A 163 9.54 -15.16 -21.26
N GLN A 164 9.09 -15.61 -20.09
CA GLN A 164 9.27 -16.99 -19.66
C GLN A 164 8.54 -18.00 -20.57
N LYS A 165 7.51 -17.56 -21.29
CA LYS A 165 6.79 -18.39 -22.28
C LYS A 165 7.52 -18.52 -23.61
N ASP A 166 8.53 -17.70 -23.86
CA ASP A 166 9.37 -17.78 -25.06
C ASP A 166 10.53 -18.77 -24.82
N PRO A 167 10.58 -19.93 -25.53
CA PRO A 167 11.65 -20.91 -25.34
C PRO A 167 13.05 -20.41 -25.69
N SER A 168 13.13 -19.36 -26.51
CA SER A 168 14.38 -18.74 -26.96
C SER A 168 14.91 -17.67 -26.00
N ALA A 169 14.08 -17.25 -25.04
CA ALA A 169 14.46 -16.27 -24.04
C ALA A 169 15.17 -16.92 -22.85
N ARG A 170 16.09 -16.18 -22.24
CA ARG A 170 16.75 -16.51 -20.98
C ARG A 170 16.56 -15.32 -20.05
N ILE A 171 16.00 -15.59 -18.88
CA ILE A 171 15.84 -14.59 -17.82
C ILE A 171 16.93 -14.84 -16.80
N LEU A 172 17.75 -13.83 -16.58
CA LEU A 172 18.85 -13.86 -15.64
C LEU A 172 18.60 -12.81 -14.56
N LEU A 173 18.98 -13.14 -13.33
CA LEU A 173 18.93 -12.24 -12.18
C LEU A 173 20.34 -12.10 -11.60
N ASP A 174 20.79 -10.87 -11.42
CA ASP A 174 22.09 -10.58 -10.84
C ASP A 174 22.02 -10.28 -9.32
N ALA A 175 23.18 -10.01 -8.74
CA ALA A 175 23.33 -9.64 -7.33
C ALA A 175 22.54 -8.36 -6.97
N SER A 176 22.52 -7.37 -7.86
CA SER A 176 21.86 -6.08 -7.68
C SER A 176 20.36 -6.14 -7.90
N CYS A 177 19.78 -7.33 -8.06
CA CYS A 177 18.37 -7.54 -8.40
C CYS A 177 17.98 -7.01 -9.79
N THR A 178 18.93 -6.84 -10.70
CA THR A 178 18.67 -6.52 -12.10
C THR A 178 18.23 -7.76 -12.85
N TYR A 179 17.12 -7.66 -13.56
CA TYR A 179 16.71 -8.69 -14.50
C TYR A 179 17.30 -8.41 -15.88
N THR A 180 17.99 -9.39 -16.45
CA THR A 180 18.37 -9.37 -17.86
C THR A 180 17.56 -10.43 -18.59
N VAL A 181 16.72 -9.99 -19.53
CA VAL A 181 16.05 -10.89 -20.47
C VAL A 181 16.84 -10.89 -21.76
N ALA A 182 17.48 -12.01 -22.08
CA ALA A 182 18.29 -12.17 -23.28
C ALA A 182 17.61 -13.12 -24.28
N ARG A 183 17.59 -12.71 -25.55
CA ARG A 183 17.20 -13.52 -26.72
C ARG A 183 18.29 -13.33 -27.80
N PRO A 184 18.49 -14.27 -28.74
CA PRO A 184 19.40 -14.03 -29.86
C PRO A 184 19.08 -12.70 -30.56
N GLY A 185 20.03 -11.76 -30.55
CA GLY A 185 19.90 -10.44 -31.18
C GLY A 185 19.03 -9.43 -30.42
N SER A 186 18.73 -9.62 -29.13
CA SER A 186 18.11 -8.57 -28.32
C SER A 186 18.24 -8.84 -26.83
N TYR A 187 18.39 -7.80 -26.01
CA TYR A 187 18.23 -7.94 -24.57
C TYR A 187 17.49 -6.75 -23.95
N ILE A 188 16.86 -7.03 -22.81
CA ILE A 188 16.19 -6.04 -21.97
C ILE A 188 16.81 -6.12 -20.59
N GLU A 189 17.21 -4.97 -20.05
CA GLU A 189 17.60 -4.83 -18.65
C GLU A 189 16.50 -4.12 -17.87
N LEU A 190 16.12 -4.70 -16.74
CA LEU A 190 15.21 -4.10 -15.77
C LEU A 190 16.02 -3.88 -14.49
N ARG A 191 16.39 -2.62 -14.23
CA ARG A 191 17.24 -2.24 -13.10
C ARG A 191 16.38 -1.68 -11.97
N PRO A 192 16.51 -2.18 -10.74
CA PRO A 192 15.81 -1.61 -9.59
C PRO A 192 16.04 -0.10 -9.47
N VAL A 193 15.01 0.62 -9.06
CA VAL A 193 15.15 2.00 -8.58
C VAL A 193 15.28 1.93 -7.07
N ASP A 194 16.33 2.55 -6.53
CA ASP A 194 16.53 2.63 -5.08
C ASP A 194 15.47 3.57 -4.48
N GLU A 195 14.63 3.00 -3.61
CA GLU A 195 13.59 3.71 -2.88
C GLU A 195 13.75 3.47 -1.38
N PRO A 196 13.42 4.46 -0.54
CA PRO A 196 13.42 4.25 0.90
C PRO A 196 12.42 3.15 1.28
N ALA A 197 12.78 2.33 2.26
CA ALA A 197 11.88 1.33 2.78
C ALA A 197 10.65 2.00 3.42
N PRO A 198 9.41 1.55 3.11
CA PRO A 198 8.22 2.10 3.72
C PRO A 198 8.23 1.94 5.25
N THR A 199 7.67 2.94 5.93
CA THR A 199 7.57 3.02 7.39
C THR A 199 6.18 2.59 7.88
N GLU A 200 6.05 2.36 9.19
CA GLU A 200 4.76 2.15 9.86
C GLU A 200 3.74 3.23 9.47
N GLY A 201 4.17 4.50 9.49
CA GLY A 201 3.35 5.64 9.15
C GLY A 201 2.95 5.71 7.68
N ASP A 202 3.71 5.12 6.76
CA ASP A 202 3.32 5.04 5.34
C ASP A 202 2.15 4.08 5.14
N VAL A 203 2.10 2.99 5.92
CA VAL A 203 0.96 2.06 5.93
C VAL A 203 -0.30 2.77 6.40
N LEU A 204 -0.19 3.53 7.49
CA LEU A 204 -1.28 4.35 8.02
C LEU A 204 -1.71 5.46 7.03
N HIS A 205 -0.75 6.16 6.43
CA HIS A 205 -1.03 7.19 5.44
C HIS A 205 -1.81 6.64 4.24
N ALA A 206 -1.41 5.48 3.71
CA ALA A 206 -2.11 4.82 2.62
C ALA A 206 -3.55 4.44 3.01
N ALA A 207 -3.75 3.90 4.22
CA ALA A 207 -5.07 3.56 4.74
C ALA A 207 -5.98 4.80 4.90
N LEU A 208 -5.45 5.91 5.43
CA LEU A 208 -6.16 7.19 5.57
C LEU A 208 -6.56 7.78 4.21
N GLY A 209 -5.71 7.62 3.19
CA GLY A 209 -5.96 8.05 1.82
C GLY A 209 -7.24 7.44 1.22
N ALA A 210 -7.58 6.19 1.56
CA ALA A 210 -8.82 5.55 1.10
C ALA A 210 -10.10 6.21 1.66
N TYR A 211 -9.98 6.91 2.80
CA TYR A 211 -11.06 7.72 3.37
C TYR A 211 -11.00 9.19 2.94
N GLY A 212 -10.03 9.57 2.11
CA GLY A 212 -9.79 10.97 1.74
C GLY A 212 -9.28 11.83 2.91
N VAL A 213 -8.67 11.21 3.92
CA VAL A 213 -8.13 11.90 5.09
C VAL A 213 -6.65 12.20 4.84
N PRO A 214 -6.23 13.47 4.69
CA PRO A 214 -4.83 13.80 4.50
C PRO A 214 -4.05 13.54 5.80
N SER A 215 -2.79 13.14 5.66
CA SER A 215 -1.88 13.09 6.79
C SER A 215 -0.44 13.42 6.39
N SER A 216 0.26 14.09 7.30
CA SER A 216 1.64 14.54 7.11
C SER A 216 2.54 13.96 8.19
N PRO A 217 3.78 13.54 7.87
CA PRO A 217 4.74 13.19 8.89
C PRO A 217 5.15 14.43 9.68
N MET A 218 5.36 14.28 10.99
CA MET A 218 5.92 15.30 11.85
C MET A 218 6.86 14.66 12.88
N TRP A 219 7.84 15.43 13.30
CA TRP A 219 8.82 15.05 14.29
C TRP A 219 8.94 16.16 15.32
N GLU A 220 8.87 15.81 16.60
CA GLU A 220 9.03 16.74 17.69
C GLU A 220 9.63 16.03 18.90
N CYS A 221 10.68 16.63 19.49
CA CYS A 221 11.30 16.12 20.72
C CYS A 221 11.70 14.63 20.68
N GLY A 222 12.09 14.11 19.51
CA GLY A 222 12.48 12.71 19.36
C GLY A 222 11.33 11.73 19.08
N ILE A 223 10.09 12.21 19.02
CA ILE A 223 8.90 11.41 18.73
C ILE A 223 8.48 11.68 17.27
N THR A 224 8.16 10.62 16.53
CA THR A 224 7.57 10.74 15.19
C THR A 224 6.10 10.35 15.22
N TYR A 225 5.28 11.17 14.56
CA TYR A 225 3.84 10.95 14.46
C TYR A 225 3.32 11.39 13.09
N ARG A 226 2.12 10.92 12.75
CA ARG A 226 1.34 11.42 11.63
C ARG A 226 0.35 12.45 12.14
N VAL A 227 0.33 13.61 11.52
CA VAL A 227 -0.61 14.69 11.81
C VAL A 227 -1.75 14.63 10.83
N ILE A 228 -2.98 14.65 11.35
CA ILE A 228 -4.21 14.75 10.57
C ILE A 228 -4.90 16.07 10.97
N PRO A 229 -4.98 17.07 10.08
CA PRO A 229 -5.68 18.31 10.41
C PRO A 229 -7.18 18.05 10.54
N LEU A 230 -7.85 18.72 11.48
CA LEU A 230 -9.32 18.65 11.57
C LEU A 230 -9.99 19.39 10.41
N ASP A 231 -9.36 20.45 9.91
CA ASP A 231 -9.68 21.00 8.61
C ASP A 231 -8.96 20.19 7.52
N THR A 232 -9.69 19.26 6.91
CA THR A 232 -9.16 18.41 5.83
C THR A 232 -8.79 19.16 4.55
N THR A 233 -9.10 20.47 4.46
CA THR A 233 -8.71 21.34 3.35
C THR A 233 -7.44 22.13 3.63
N ALA A 234 -6.91 22.08 4.86
CA ALA A 234 -5.67 22.75 5.22
C ALA A 234 -4.49 22.22 4.39
N THR A 235 -3.60 23.13 3.97
CA THR A 235 -2.43 22.81 3.15
C THR A 235 -1.18 23.53 3.66
N GLY A 236 0.01 23.02 3.33
CA GLY A 236 1.26 23.64 3.72
C GLY A 236 1.44 23.69 5.24
N GLU A 237 1.82 24.85 5.77
CA GLU A 237 2.04 25.05 7.21
C GLU A 237 0.74 24.97 8.03
N ASP A 238 -0.42 25.24 7.42
CA ASP A 238 -1.72 25.24 8.12
C ASP A 238 -2.10 23.86 8.66
N VAL A 239 -1.54 22.80 8.07
CA VAL A 239 -1.68 21.41 8.56
C VAL A 239 -1.13 21.26 9.98
N HIS A 240 -0.19 22.11 10.38
CA HIS A 240 0.55 22.01 11.64
C HIS A 240 0.18 23.09 12.66
N THR A 241 -0.75 24.01 12.34
CA THR A 241 -1.09 25.15 13.22
C THR A 241 -2.51 25.08 13.77
N GLY A 242 -3.45 24.41 13.09
CA GLY A 242 -4.83 24.24 13.57
C GLY A 242 -5.03 23.03 14.52
N PRO A 243 -6.23 22.87 15.11
CA PRO A 243 -6.62 21.65 15.81
C PRO A 243 -6.40 20.42 14.94
N ARG A 244 -5.83 19.37 15.53
CA ARG A 244 -5.30 18.23 14.78
C ARG A 244 -5.31 16.95 15.59
N LEU A 245 -5.31 15.82 14.89
CA LEU A 245 -5.07 14.51 15.48
C LEU A 245 -3.60 14.15 15.29
N PHE A 246 -2.96 13.68 16.35
CA PHE A 246 -1.67 13.01 16.27
C PHE A 246 -1.91 11.51 16.31
N VAL A 247 -1.25 10.79 15.41
CA VAL A 247 -1.32 9.34 15.32
C VAL A 247 0.08 8.76 15.39
N GLN A 248 0.32 7.86 16.36
CA GLN A 248 1.63 7.28 16.63
C GLN A 248 1.54 5.84 17.12
N SER A 249 2.62 5.07 16.93
CA SER A 249 2.78 3.69 17.39
C SER A 249 3.84 3.66 18.50
N GLY A 250 3.42 3.80 19.76
CA GLY A 250 4.33 4.11 20.86
C GLY A 250 4.93 5.52 20.68
N GLU A 251 6.26 5.61 20.57
CA GLU A 251 6.99 6.87 20.38
C GLU A 251 7.42 7.13 18.93
N SER A 252 7.03 6.27 17.98
CA SER A 252 7.50 6.41 16.60
C SER A 252 6.47 5.97 15.57
N ALA A 253 6.39 6.71 14.47
CA ALA A 253 5.62 6.39 13.27
C ALA A 253 6.52 6.24 12.02
N ASP A 254 7.83 6.42 12.14
CA ASP A 254 8.81 6.31 11.05
C ASP A 254 9.67 5.04 11.13
N ARG A 255 9.33 4.10 12.04
CA ARG A 255 10.01 2.82 12.14
C ARG A 255 9.77 1.96 10.90
N PRO A 256 10.71 1.06 10.57
CA PRO A 256 10.46 0.00 9.59
C PRO A 256 9.25 -0.84 10.02
N ILE A 257 8.45 -1.28 9.05
CA ILE A 257 7.22 -2.08 9.27
C ILE A 257 7.48 -3.32 10.16
N ASP A 258 8.61 -4.00 9.98
CA ASP A 258 8.97 -5.20 10.77
C ASP A 258 9.34 -4.89 12.23
N ALA A 259 9.53 -3.61 12.58
CA ALA A 259 9.79 -3.15 13.93
C ALA A 259 8.53 -2.73 14.69
N HIS A 260 7.35 -2.90 14.09
CA HIS A 260 6.06 -2.58 14.71
C HIS A 260 5.78 -3.46 15.93
N LYS A 261 5.69 -2.82 17.09
CA LYS A 261 5.53 -3.50 18.39
C LYS A 261 4.40 -2.93 19.25
N GLU A 262 3.97 -1.71 18.97
CA GLU A 262 2.96 -1.01 19.76
C GLU A 262 1.75 -0.75 18.86
N PRO A 263 0.52 -0.77 19.38
CA PRO A 263 -0.64 -0.42 18.57
C PRO A 263 -0.70 1.09 18.28
N TRP A 264 -1.45 1.46 17.25
CA TRP A 264 -1.74 2.87 16.95
C TRP A 264 -2.52 3.54 18.09
N THR A 265 -2.12 4.76 18.40
CA THR A 265 -2.82 5.66 19.32
C THR A 265 -3.19 6.94 18.59
N VAL A 266 -4.41 7.43 18.78
CA VAL A 266 -4.88 8.72 18.25
C VAL A 266 -5.14 9.67 19.41
N THR A 267 -4.47 10.82 19.41
CA THR A 267 -4.66 11.89 20.38
C THR A 267 -5.16 13.15 19.70
N LEU A 268 -6.06 13.88 20.36
CA LEU A 268 -6.56 15.17 19.91
C LEU A 268 -5.71 16.29 20.51
N HIS A 269 -5.27 17.22 19.67
CA HIS A 269 -4.52 18.41 20.06
C HIS A 269 -5.23 19.70 19.65
N ASN A 270 -5.08 20.76 20.45
CA ASN A 270 -5.53 22.10 20.10
C ASN A 270 -4.57 22.78 19.10
N ALA A 271 -4.84 24.03 18.72
CA ALA A 271 -3.99 24.81 17.83
C ALA A 271 -2.57 25.02 18.40
N ASP A 272 -2.48 25.25 19.72
CA ASP A 272 -1.22 25.47 20.45
C ASP A 272 -0.35 24.21 20.55
N GLY A 273 -0.88 23.04 20.20
CA GLY A 273 -0.19 21.75 20.26
C GLY A 273 -0.40 20.99 21.57
N ASP A 274 -1.16 21.53 22.52
CA ASP A 274 -1.50 20.83 23.76
C ASP A 274 -2.43 19.66 23.50
N GLN A 275 -2.10 18.52 24.11
CA GLN A 275 -2.96 17.35 24.09
C GLN A 275 -4.23 17.61 24.90
N ILE A 276 -5.38 17.51 24.25
CA ILE A 276 -6.70 17.60 24.90
C ILE A 276 -7.07 16.25 25.51
N ARG A 277 -7.01 15.17 24.71
CA ARG A 277 -7.35 13.81 25.16
C ARG A 277 -6.88 12.74 24.17
N THR A 278 -6.75 11.50 24.66
CA THR A 278 -6.63 10.30 23.81
C THR A 278 -8.01 9.85 23.34
N LEU A 279 -8.15 9.64 22.03
CA LEU A 279 -9.41 9.27 21.38
C LEU A 279 -9.49 7.77 21.07
N TYR A 280 -8.36 7.16 20.74
CA TYR A 280 -8.27 5.77 20.33
C TYR A 280 -6.95 5.16 20.77
N ILE A 281 -7.02 3.93 21.25
CA ILE A 281 -5.88 3.06 21.50
C ILE A 281 -6.24 1.74 20.80
N GLY A 282 -5.44 1.38 19.81
CA GLY A 282 -5.62 0.17 19.04
C GLY A 282 -5.25 -1.08 19.84
N SER A 283 -5.37 -2.22 19.17
CA SER A 283 -4.95 -3.52 19.69
C SER A 283 -4.25 -4.30 18.58
N HIS A 284 -3.34 -5.18 18.95
CA HIS A 284 -2.77 -6.10 17.97
C HIS A 284 -3.82 -7.03 17.39
N VAL A 285 -3.86 -7.09 16.06
CA VAL A 285 -4.77 -7.97 15.31
C VAL A 285 -3.98 -8.95 14.44
N PRO A 286 -4.55 -10.11 14.10
CA PRO A 286 -3.83 -11.14 13.34
C PRO A 286 -3.28 -10.69 11.98
N GLY A 287 -3.91 -9.73 11.30
CA GLY A 287 -3.41 -9.19 10.04
C GLY A 287 -2.28 -8.17 10.18
N GLY A 288 -1.81 -7.93 11.41
CA GLY A 288 -0.68 -7.05 11.73
C GLY A 288 -0.94 -5.59 11.41
N ILE A 289 0.13 -4.84 11.18
CA ILE A 289 0.09 -3.38 11.00
C ILE A 289 -0.85 -2.93 9.88
N ALA A 290 -1.07 -3.72 8.83
CA ALA A 290 -2.00 -3.35 7.75
C ALA A 290 -3.45 -3.27 8.26
N GLU A 291 -3.90 -4.26 9.03
CA GLU A 291 -5.24 -4.24 9.63
C GLU A 291 -5.33 -3.20 10.74
N GLU A 292 -4.32 -3.09 11.61
CA GLU A 292 -4.27 -2.06 12.65
C GLU A 292 -4.35 -0.64 12.05
N SER A 293 -3.64 -0.40 10.95
CA SER A 293 -3.64 0.90 10.24
C SER A 293 -4.99 1.18 9.58
N ALA A 294 -5.63 0.17 8.98
CA ALA A 294 -6.96 0.32 8.38
C ALA A 294 -8.04 0.61 9.43
N ASP A 295 -7.98 -0.07 10.58
CA ASP A 295 -8.89 0.16 11.71
C ASP A 295 -8.67 1.55 12.33
N CYS A 296 -7.42 1.96 12.52
CA CYS A 296 -7.09 3.31 12.99
C CYS A 296 -7.56 4.37 11.99
N ALA A 297 -7.38 4.16 10.69
CA ALA A 297 -7.84 5.08 9.65
C ALA A 297 -9.38 5.20 9.63
N LYS A 298 -10.09 4.07 9.77
CA LYS A 298 -11.55 4.04 9.90
C LYS A 298 -12.03 4.83 11.10
N PHE A 299 -11.36 4.66 12.25
CA PHE A 299 -11.65 5.43 13.46
C PHE A 299 -11.45 6.92 13.22
N ALA A 300 -10.26 7.34 12.75
CA ALA A 300 -9.93 8.74 12.53
C ALA A 300 -10.91 9.41 11.56
N ALA A 301 -11.19 8.77 10.42
CA ALA A 301 -12.13 9.28 9.43
C ALA A 301 -13.55 9.45 9.99
N SER A 302 -14.04 8.46 10.76
CA SER A 302 -15.36 8.53 11.39
C SER A 302 -15.41 9.65 12.44
N TRP A 303 -14.36 9.74 13.27
CA TRP A 303 -14.27 10.75 14.32
C TRP A 303 -14.25 12.17 13.75
N ILE A 304 -13.45 12.42 12.70
CA ILE A 304 -13.38 13.73 12.03
C ILE A 304 -14.73 14.11 11.46
N ARG A 305 -15.37 13.22 10.69
CA ARG A 305 -16.69 13.46 10.10
C ARG A 305 -17.71 13.86 11.17
N ASP A 306 -17.70 13.20 12.32
CA ASP A 306 -18.73 13.35 13.34
C ASP A 306 -18.43 14.47 14.35
N ASN A 307 -17.17 14.93 14.48
CA ASN A 307 -16.75 15.83 15.57
C ASN A 307 -15.96 17.08 15.13
N ALA A 308 -15.36 17.13 13.94
CA ALA A 308 -14.44 18.21 13.56
C ALA A 308 -15.09 19.61 13.65
N HIS A 309 -16.35 19.74 13.23
CA HIS A 309 -17.09 21.00 13.26
C HIS A 309 -17.13 21.66 14.66
N ALA A 310 -17.24 20.86 15.72
CA ALA A 310 -17.28 21.36 17.10
C ALA A 310 -15.94 21.96 17.55
N HIS A 311 -14.84 21.52 16.95
CA HIS A 311 -13.48 21.96 17.28
C HIS A 311 -12.96 23.05 16.34
N LEU A 312 -13.57 23.21 15.17
CA LEU A 312 -13.26 24.28 14.22
C LEU A 312 -14.05 25.57 14.50
N SER A 313 -15.24 25.48 15.12
CA SER A 313 -16.12 26.63 15.38
C SER A 313 -15.70 27.52 16.57
N GLY A 314 -14.61 27.18 17.25
CA GLY A 314 -14.10 27.87 18.45
C GLY A 314 -12.96 28.84 18.19
N PHE A 315 -12.60 29.08 16.92
CA PHE A 315 -11.52 29.95 16.48
C PHE A 315 -12.02 31.01 15.49
#